data_AF-A0A3S0T7H9-F1
#
_entry.id   AF-A0A3S0T7H9-F1
#
_cell.length_a   1.000
_cell.length_b   1.000
_cell.length_c   1.000
_cell.angle_alpha   90.00
_cell.angle_beta   90.00
_cell.angle_gamma   90.00
#
_symmetry.space_group_name_H-M   'P 1'
#
loop_
_entity.id
_entity.type
_entity.pdbx_description
1 polymer ?
#
loop_
_entity_poly.entity_id
_entity_poly.type
_entity_poly.pdbx_seq_one_letter_code
_entity_poly.pdbx_strand_id
1 'polypeptide(L)'
;MAIKNVKYVLIDENNEPIKNESGSLDIKTAEIILENTDEVEEFNASNLENSNQQINELKTKNTELTSQIEEQTIKLKQIEVIDFINSLTDNEDFKNVLLKSYDISDYIEIIKAQLQSVYDELTKVQTVNTGGVPKSENKENNILDTDNVFNK
;
A
#
# COMPACT_ATOMS: atom_id res chain seq x y z
N MET A 1 44.24 34.55 13.60
CA MET A 1 45.59 34.57 12.98
C MET A 1 46.38 35.73 13.57
N ALA A 2 47.50 35.45 14.24
CA ALA A 2 48.35 36.49 14.83
C ALA A 2 49.77 36.40 14.24
N ILE A 3 50.29 37.53 13.79
CA ILE A 3 51.66 37.66 13.30
C ILE A 3 52.51 38.18 14.46
N LYS A 4 53.56 37.44 14.83
CA LYS A 4 54.53 37.86 15.85
C LYS A 4 55.94 37.90 15.28
N ASN A 5 56.62 39.02 15.51
CA ASN A 5 58.05 39.14 15.26
C ASN A 5 58.81 38.60 16.47
N VAL A 6 59.57 37.53 16.26
CA VAL A 6 60.45 36.96 17.27
C VAL A 6 61.88 37.35 16.96
N LYS A 7 62.54 37.94 17.96
CA LYS A 7 63.98 38.25 17.91
C LYS A 7 64.74 37.14 18.61
N TYR A 8 65.78 36.63 17.96
CA TYR A 8 66.67 35.64 18.55
C TYR A 8 68.12 36.08 18.43
N VAL A 9 68.90 35.74 19.45
CA VAL A 9 70.34 35.99 19.52
C VAL A 9 71.03 34.71 19.12
N LEU A 10 72.01 34.79 18.22
CA LEU A 10 72.83 33.64 17.86
C LEU A 10 73.82 33.36 18.99
N ILE A 11 73.95 32.08 19.37
CA ILE A 11 74.86 31.61 20.40
C ILE A 11 75.85 30.64 19.75
N ASP A 12 77.12 30.71 20.13
CA ASP A 12 78.15 29.81 19.63
C ASP A 12 78.21 28.46 20.37
N GLU A 13 79.15 27.61 19.98
CA GLU A 13 79.37 26.28 20.58
C GLU A 13 79.83 26.32 22.05
N ASN A 14 80.31 27.48 22.53
CA ASN A 14 80.71 27.70 23.92
C ASN A 14 79.57 28.31 24.76
N ASN A 15 78.37 28.41 24.18
CA ASN A 15 77.20 29.01 24.78
C ASN A 15 77.32 30.53 25.02
N GLU A 16 78.16 31.21 24.23
CA GLU A 16 78.36 32.66 24.27
C GLU A 16 77.62 33.38 23.12
N PRO A 17 77.08 34.60 23.33
CA PRO A 17 76.40 35.35 22.28
C PRO A 17 77.35 35.78 21.15
N ILE A 18 76.98 35.48 19.91
CA ILE A 18 77.71 35.89 18.72
C ILE A 18 77.49 37.40 18.50
N LYS A 19 78.59 38.11 18.23
CA LYS A 19 78.58 39.54 17.91
C LYS A 19 78.72 39.73 16.40
N ASN A 20 78.06 40.75 15.86
CA ASN A 20 78.19 41.17 14.47
C ASN A 20 79.49 41.96 14.25
N GLU A 21 79.73 42.37 13.01
CA GLU A 21 80.92 43.14 12.59
C GLU A 21 81.10 44.48 13.33
N SER A 22 80.03 45.02 13.91
CA SER A 22 80.06 46.24 14.72
C SER A 22 80.33 46.00 16.22
N GLY A 23 80.56 44.74 16.63
CA GLY A 23 80.78 44.36 18.02
C GLY A 23 79.51 44.31 18.89
N SER A 24 78.33 44.46 18.29
CA SER A 24 77.02 44.35 18.96
C SER A 24 76.45 42.94 18.83
N LEU A 25 75.48 42.55 19.65
CA LEU A 25 74.81 41.24 19.54
C LEU A 25 74.22 41.03 18.15
N ASP A 26 74.50 39.89 17.52
CA ASP A 26 73.88 39.53 16.25
C ASP A 26 72.46 39.02 16.47
N ILE A 27 71.51 39.96 16.39
CA ILE A 27 70.07 39.70 16.57
C ILE A 27 69.44 39.47 15.20
N LYS A 28 68.88 38.28 15.00
CA LYS A 28 68.03 37.99 13.84
C LYS A 28 66.56 38.14 14.22
N THR A 29 65.73 38.49 13.23
CA THR A 29 64.28 38.60 13.39
C THR A 29 63.63 37.61 12.44
N ALA A 30 62.72 36.80 12.96
CA ALA A 30 61.83 35.95 12.16
C ALA A 30 60.39 36.38 12.38
N GLU A 31 59.61 36.39 11.31
CA GLU A 31 58.17 36.54 11.35
C GLU A 31 57.55 35.16 11.54
N ILE A 32 56.77 34.98 12.60
CA ILE A 32 56.08 33.71 12.90
C ILE A 32 54.58 33.96 12.81
N ILE A 33 53.91 33.11 12.04
CA ILE A 33 52.46 33.06 11.94
C ILE A 33 51.96 32.03 12.96
N LEU A 34 51.13 32.47 13.89
CA LEU A 34 50.44 31.60 14.83
C LEU A 34 48.98 31.41 14.36
N GLU A 35 48.67 30.20 13.94
CA GLU A 35 47.30 29.77 13.66
C GLU A 35 46.59 29.44 14.96
N ASN A 36 45.33 29.87 15.09
CA ASN A 36 44.55 29.65 16.31
C ASN A 36 43.87 28.29 16.18
N THR A 37 44.53 27.23 16.66
CA THR A 37 44.08 25.84 16.54
C THR A 37 42.70 25.62 17.15
N ASP A 38 42.42 26.28 18.27
CA ASP A 38 41.18 26.09 19.04
C ASP A 38 39.94 26.56 18.26
N GLU A 39 40.02 27.71 17.58
CA GLU A 39 38.91 28.23 16.73
C GLU A 39 38.64 27.31 15.52
N VAL A 40 39.70 26.73 14.95
CA VAL A 40 39.59 25.81 13.81
C VAL A 40 38.96 24.48 14.24
N GLU A 41 39.35 23.96 15.41
CA GLU A 41 38.78 22.74 15.98
C GLU A 41 37.29 22.91 16.32
N GLU A 42 36.91 24.02 16.95
CA GLU A 42 35.51 24.33 17.26
C GLU A 42 34.66 24.47 15.99
N PHE A 43 35.16 25.19 14.98
CA PHE A 43 34.48 25.32 13.69
C PHE A 43 34.27 23.97 13.00
N ASN A 44 35.29 23.11 13.01
CA ASN A 44 35.20 21.77 12.42
C ASN A 44 34.23 20.86 13.18
N ALA A 45 34.23 20.91 14.51
CA ALA A 45 33.28 20.15 15.33
C ALA A 45 31.83 20.59 15.06
N SER A 46 31.58 21.90 14.98
CA SER A 46 30.27 22.45 14.66
C SER A 46 29.78 22.04 13.26
N ASN A 47 30.66 22.06 12.25
CA ASN A 47 30.32 21.60 10.91
C ASN A 47 29.99 20.11 10.84
N LEU A 48 30.72 19.29 11.61
CA LEU A 48 30.46 17.86 11.72
C LEU A 48 29.12 17.59 12.39
N GLU A 49 28.81 18.29 13.49
CA GLU A 49 27.52 18.18 14.18
C GLU A 49 26.36 18.56 13.25
N ASN A 50 26.46 19.69 12.56
CA ASN A 50 25.44 20.14 11.60
C ASN A 50 25.25 19.12 10.46
N SER A 51 26.35 18.61 9.89
CA SER A 51 26.28 17.58 8.86
C SER A 51 25.60 16.30 9.36
N ASN A 52 25.91 15.86 10.59
CA ASN A 52 25.28 14.69 11.19
C ASN A 52 23.78 14.91 11.44
N GLN A 53 23.38 16.11 11.85
CA GLN A 53 21.96 16.45 12.00
C GLN A 53 21.23 16.36 10.65
N GLN A 54 21.78 16.96 9.59
CA GLN A 54 21.19 16.89 8.25
C GLN A 54 21.07 15.45 7.74
N ILE A 55 22.08 14.61 7.98
CA ILE A 55 22.05 13.18 7.62
C ILE A 55 20.90 12.47 8.34
N ASN A 56 20.68 12.75 9.62
CA ASN A 56 19.60 12.13 10.38
C ASN A 56 18.22 12.59 9.89
N GLU A 57 18.05 13.88 9.58
CA GLU A 57 16.82 14.40 8.98
C GLU A 57 16.51 13.74 7.63
N LEU A 58 17.52 13.60 6.77
CA LEU A 58 17.38 12.92 5.48
C LEU A 58 17.03 11.45 5.63
N LYS A 59 17.64 10.73 6.60
CA LYS A 59 17.30 9.33 6.89
C LYS A 59 15.85 9.18 7.33
N THR A 60 15.40 10.01 8.26
CA THR A 60 14.00 10.01 8.74
C THR A 60 13.04 10.25 7.58
N LYS A 61 13.31 11.27 6.76
CA LYS A 61 12.47 11.59 5.59
C LYS A 61 12.45 10.46 4.56
N ASN A 62 13.56 9.75 4.38
CA ASN A 62 13.63 8.60 3.45
C ASN A 62 12.79 7.42 3.95
N THR A 63 12.84 7.10 5.24
CA THR A 63 11.99 6.07 5.85
C THR A 63 10.50 6.42 5.74
N GLU A 64 10.14 7.69 5.96
CA GLU A 64 8.78 8.18 5.82
C GLU A 64 8.29 8.04 4.37
N LEU A 65 9.07 8.52 3.39
CA LEU A 65 8.73 8.41 1.97
C LEU A 65 8.60 6.96 1.52
N THR A 66 9.48 6.07 2.00
CA THR A 66 9.39 4.63 1.71
C THR A 66 8.06 4.06 2.21
N SER A 67 7.66 4.39 3.44
CA SER A 67 6.38 3.93 4.01
C SER A 67 5.18 4.46 3.22
N GLN A 68 5.21 5.73 2.79
CA GLN A 68 4.14 6.32 1.97
C GLN A 68 4.01 5.63 0.60
N ILE A 69 5.13 5.29 -0.04
CA ILE A 69 5.14 4.57 -1.32
C ILE A 69 4.56 3.16 -1.17
N GLU A 70 4.92 2.44 -0.11
CA GLU A 70 4.36 1.11 0.17
C GLU A 70 2.84 1.16 0.37
N GLU A 71 2.36 2.12 1.16
CA GLU A 71 0.92 2.31 1.40
C GLU A 71 0.16 2.65 0.10
N GLN A 72 0.69 3.57 -0.71
CA GLN A 72 0.09 3.93 -2.00
C GLN A 72 0.06 2.76 -2.98
N THR A 73 1.12 1.94 -3.00
CA THR A 73 1.19 0.75 -3.85
C THR A 73 0.10 -0.27 -3.50
N ILE A 74 -0.16 -0.48 -2.21
CA ILE A 74 -1.24 -1.37 -1.76
C ILE A 74 -2.61 -0.81 -2.18
N LYS A 75 -2.84 0.49 -1.99
CA LYS A 75 -4.08 1.16 -2.39
C LYS A 75 -4.34 1.07 -3.90
N LEU A 76 -3.31 1.25 -4.73
CA LEU A 76 -3.44 1.12 -6.18
C LEU A 76 -3.87 -0.29 -6.61
N LYS A 77 -3.24 -1.34 -6.04
CA LYS A 77 -3.64 -2.73 -6.31
C LYS A 77 -5.09 -3.01 -5.91
N GLN A 78 -5.56 -2.41 -4.81
CA GLN A 78 -6.96 -2.55 -4.38
C GLN A 78 -7.92 -1.89 -5.37
N ILE A 79 -7.59 -0.70 -5.88
CA ILE A 79 -8.38 0.00 -6.90
C ILE A 79 -8.47 -0.84 -8.18
N GLU A 80 -7.35 -1.37 -8.67
CA GLU A 80 -7.34 -2.23 -9.87
C GLU A 80 -8.24 -3.47 -9.72
N VAL A 81 -8.23 -4.11 -8.54
CA VAL A 81 -9.09 -5.25 -8.26
C VAL A 81 -10.57 -4.83 -8.21
N ILE A 82 -10.89 -3.69 -7.61
CA ILE A 82 -12.26 -3.16 -7.55
C ILE A 82 -12.76 -2.83 -8.96
N ASP A 83 -11.95 -2.16 -9.77
CA ASP A 83 -12.29 -1.81 -11.14
C ASP A 83 -12.52 -3.07 -11.99
N PHE A 84 -11.70 -4.11 -11.80
CA PHE A 84 -11.92 -5.40 -12.44
C PHE A 84 -13.26 -6.03 -12.00
N ILE A 85 -13.56 -6.06 -10.69
CA ILE A 85 -14.83 -6.59 -10.18
C ILE A 85 -16.03 -5.80 -10.75
N ASN A 86 -15.93 -4.47 -10.79
CA ASN A 86 -16.97 -3.62 -11.37
C ASN A 86 -17.15 -3.93 -12.85
N SER A 87 -16.05 -4.10 -13.61
CA SER A 87 -16.13 -4.48 -15.02
C SER A 87 -16.84 -5.82 -15.26
N LEU A 88 -16.70 -6.79 -14.35
CA LEU A 88 -17.43 -8.06 -14.41
C LEU A 88 -18.91 -7.88 -14.03
N THR A 89 -19.18 -7.04 -13.04
CA THR A 89 -20.54 -6.78 -12.54
C THR A 89 -21.34 -5.96 -13.55
N ASP A 90 -20.71 -5.08 -14.31
CA ASP A 90 -21.36 -4.27 -15.34
C ASP A 90 -21.43 -5.00 -16.69
N ASN A 91 -20.84 -6.19 -16.79
CA ASN A 91 -20.88 -7.00 -18.00
C ASN A 91 -22.25 -7.68 -18.15
N GLU A 92 -23.12 -7.05 -18.94
CA GLU A 92 -24.47 -7.54 -19.22
C GLU A 92 -24.48 -8.90 -19.91
N ASP A 93 -23.48 -9.20 -20.75
CA ASP A 93 -23.35 -10.52 -21.39
C ASP A 93 -23.05 -11.60 -20.35
N PHE A 94 -22.17 -11.33 -19.38
CA PHE A 94 -21.87 -12.24 -18.28
C PHE A 94 -23.09 -12.47 -17.39
N LYS A 95 -23.84 -11.42 -17.05
CA LYS A 95 -25.13 -11.55 -16.34
C LYS A 95 -26.13 -12.40 -17.12
N ASN A 96 -26.25 -12.18 -18.41
CA ASN A 96 -27.17 -12.91 -19.27
C ASN A 96 -26.79 -14.40 -19.39
N VAL A 97 -25.50 -14.72 -19.44
CA VAL A 97 -25.03 -16.11 -19.40
C VAL A 97 -25.36 -16.77 -18.06
N LEU A 98 -25.12 -16.07 -16.94
CA LEU A 98 -25.50 -16.57 -15.62
C LEU A 98 -27.01 -16.80 -15.52
N LEU A 99 -27.83 -15.83 -15.90
CA LEU A 99 -29.29 -15.94 -15.89
C LEU A 99 -29.77 -17.13 -16.73
N LYS A 100 -29.23 -17.31 -17.94
CA LYS A 100 -29.56 -18.47 -18.79
C LYS A 100 -29.13 -19.80 -18.17
N SER A 101 -28.02 -19.85 -17.43
CA SER A 101 -27.57 -21.07 -16.77
C SER A 101 -28.45 -21.50 -15.58
N TYR A 102 -29.17 -20.54 -14.98
CA TYR A 102 -30.15 -20.78 -13.92
C TYR A 102 -31.58 -20.87 -14.45
N ASP A 103 -31.80 -20.73 -15.76
CA ASP A 103 -33.13 -20.86 -16.34
C ASP A 103 -33.57 -22.32 -16.33
N ILE A 104 -34.48 -22.63 -15.41
CA ILE A 104 -35.08 -23.97 -15.24
C ILE A 104 -36.47 -24.07 -15.86
N SER A 105 -36.91 -23.06 -16.63
CA SER A 105 -38.27 -22.99 -17.18
C SER A 105 -38.60 -24.22 -18.03
N ASP A 106 -37.65 -24.68 -18.86
CA ASP A 106 -37.82 -25.89 -19.67
C ASP A 106 -38.05 -27.14 -18.81
N TYR A 107 -37.32 -27.28 -17.70
CA TYR A 107 -37.51 -28.39 -16.76
C TYR A 107 -38.88 -28.32 -16.06
N ILE A 108 -39.33 -27.12 -15.69
CA ILE A 108 -40.66 -26.91 -15.11
C ILE A 108 -41.76 -27.31 -16.10
N GLU A 109 -41.64 -26.92 -17.36
CA GLU A 109 -42.63 -27.28 -18.40
C GLU A 109 -42.66 -28.79 -18.66
N ILE A 110 -41.51 -29.47 -18.68
CA ILE A 110 -41.44 -30.93 -18.77
C ILE A 110 -42.15 -31.59 -17.59
N ILE A 111 -41.89 -31.14 -16.36
CA ILE A 111 -42.52 -31.69 -15.15
C ILE A 111 -44.04 -31.46 -15.17
N LYS A 112 -44.50 -30.27 -15.57
CA LYS A 112 -45.94 -29.99 -15.74
C LYS A 112 -46.59 -30.93 -16.75
N ALA A 113 -45.96 -31.13 -17.90
CA ALA A 113 -46.48 -32.04 -18.93
C ALA A 113 -46.57 -33.49 -18.42
N GLN A 114 -45.56 -33.95 -17.68
CA GLN A 114 -45.58 -35.28 -17.06
C GLN A 114 -46.68 -35.41 -16.00
N LEU A 115 -46.83 -34.42 -15.12
CA LEU A 115 -47.89 -34.39 -14.11
C LEU A 115 -49.29 -34.41 -14.76
N GLN A 116 -49.49 -33.64 -15.82
CA GLN A 116 -50.75 -33.64 -16.56
C GLN A 116 -51.04 -35.01 -17.18
N SER A 117 -50.03 -35.65 -17.77
CA SER A 117 -50.18 -37.01 -18.32
C SER A 117 -50.58 -38.02 -17.25
N VAL A 118 -49.96 -37.97 -16.07
CA VAL A 118 -50.30 -38.86 -14.93
C VAL A 118 -51.72 -38.59 -14.45
N TYR A 119 -52.13 -37.32 -14.33
CA TYR A 119 -53.48 -36.94 -13.93
C TYR A 119 -54.54 -37.46 -14.92
N ASP A 120 -54.29 -37.31 -16.22
CA ASP A 120 -55.19 -37.78 -17.27
C ASP A 120 -55.34 -39.31 -17.24
N GLU A 121 -54.25 -40.02 -17.00
CA GLU A 121 -54.25 -41.49 -16.89
C GLU A 121 -54.99 -41.97 -15.63
N LEU A 122 -54.76 -41.33 -14.48
CA LEU A 122 -55.50 -41.60 -13.25
C LEU A 122 -57.01 -41.35 -13.41
N THR A 123 -57.38 -40.28 -14.11
CA THR A 123 -58.79 -39.98 -14.41
C THR A 123 -59.41 -41.08 -15.28
N LYS A 124 -58.72 -41.53 -16.33
CA LYS A 124 -59.17 -42.66 -17.16
C LYS A 124 -59.38 -43.93 -16.34
N VAL A 125 -58.42 -44.30 -15.50
CA VAL A 125 -58.52 -45.49 -14.62
C VAL A 125 -59.69 -45.37 -13.65
N GLN A 126 -59.90 -44.18 -13.04
CA GLN A 126 -61.07 -43.95 -12.19
C GLN A 126 -62.37 -44.12 -12.98
N THR A 127 -62.45 -43.60 -14.20
CA THR A 127 -63.65 -43.68 -15.04
C THR A 127 -63.99 -45.12 -15.44
N VAL A 128 -62.97 -45.95 -15.69
CA VAL A 128 -63.13 -47.38 -16.01
C VAL A 128 -63.54 -48.19 -14.78
N ASN A 129 -62.93 -47.91 -13.62
CA ASN A 129 -63.21 -48.65 -12.37
C ASN A 129 -64.56 -48.29 -11.73
N THR A 130 -65.19 -47.16 -12.09
CA THR A 130 -66.52 -46.77 -11.61
C THR A 130 -67.66 -47.10 -12.58
N GLY A 131 -67.40 -47.87 -13.64
CA GLY A 131 -68.46 -48.37 -14.53
C GLY A 131 -69.29 -47.26 -15.21
N GLY A 132 -68.68 -46.10 -15.50
CA GLY A 132 -69.36 -45.00 -16.21
C GLY A 132 -70.38 -44.21 -15.39
N VAL A 133 -70.39 -44.30 -14.05
CA VAL A 133 -71.19 -43.40 -13.21
C VAL A 133 -70.35 -42.15 -12.87
N PRO A 134 -70.76 -40.94 -13.26
CA PRO A 134 -70.06 -39.72 -12.85
C PRO A 134 -70.25 -39.53 -11.35
N LYS A 135 -69.16 -39.45 -10.59
CA LYS A 135 -69.24 -38.99 -9.20
C LYS A 135 -69.70 -37.54 -9.24
N SER A 136 -70.87 -37.31 -8.66
CA SER A 136 -71.53 -36.02 -8.45
C SER A 136 -70.55 -34.95 -7.97
N GLU A 137 -70.74 -33.74 -8.49
CA GLU A 137 -70.12 -32.49 -8.02
C GLU A 137 -70.14 -32.42 -6.48
N ASN A 138 -68.98 -32.61 -5.85
CA ASN A 138 -68.72 -31.95 -4.57
C ASN A 138 -68.07 -30.62 -4.91
N LYS A 139 -68.91 -29.59 -5.04
CA LYS A 139 -68.50 -28.22 -4.75
C LYS A 139 -68.10 -28.13 -3.27
N GLU A 140 -67.15 -27.24 -3.03
CA GLU A 140 -66.57 -26.81 -1.74
C GLU A 140 -65.34 -27.65 -1.29
N ASN A 141 -64.13 -27.10 -1.13
CA ASN A 141 -63.73 -25.72 -0.90
C ASN A 141 -62.46 -25.32 -1.66
N ASN A 142 -62.52 -24.09 -2.16
CA ASN A 142 -61.39 -23.23 -2.45
C ASN A 142 -60.46 -23.14 -1.23
N ILE A 143 -59.16 -23.20 -1.50
CA ILE A 143 -58.04 -22.37 -1.02
C ILE A 143 -56.81 -23.28 -0.93
N LEU A 144 -56.03 -23.33 -2.01
CA LEU A 144 -54.58 -23.41 -1.89
C LEU A 144 -54.04 -22.11 -2.47
N ASP A 145 -54.11 -21.09 -1.62
CA ASP A 145 -53.35 -19.86 -1.74
C ASP A 145 -51.86 -20.24 -1.86
N THR A 146 -51.32 -20.15 -3.07
CA THR A 146 -49.91 -20.44 -3.37
C THR A 146 -49.09 -19.17 -3.57
N ASP A 147 -49.67 -18.01 -3.26
CA ASP A 147 -48.97 -16.73 -3.26
C ASP A 147 -48.17 -16.55 -1.96
N ASN A 148 -47.19 -17.42 -1.67
CA ASN A 148 -46.11 -17.12 -0.69
C ASN A 148 -45.04 -18.22 -0.55
N VAL A 149 -44.30 -18.56 -1.61
CA VAL A 149 -43.11 -19.43 -1.45
C VAL A 149 -41.80 -18.82 -1.97
N PHE A 150 -41.83 -17.65 -2.64
CA PHE A 150 -40.64 -17.03 -3.21
C PHE A 150 -40.24 -15.68 -2.60
N ASN A 151 -40.47 -15.48 -1.29
CA ASN A 151 -39.81 -14.40 -0.56
C ASN A 151 -39.19 -14.92 0.74
N LYS A 152 -37.94 -15.35 0.64
CA LYS A 152 -36.95 -15.29 1.73
C LYS A 152 -35.53 -15.38 1.20
#